data_AF-A0A955BWX5-F1
#
_entry.id   AF-A0A955BWX5-F1
#
_cell.length_a   1.000
_cell.length_b   1.000
_cell.length_c   1.000
_cell.angle_alpha   90.00
_cell.angle_beta   90.00
_cell.angle_gamma   90.00
#
_symmetry.space_group_name_H-M   'P 1'
#
loop_
_entity.id
_entity.type
_entity.pdbx_description
1 polymer ?
#
loop_
_entity_poly.entity_id
_entity_poly.type
_entity_poly.pdbx_seq_one_letter_code
_entity_poly.pdbx_strand_id
1 'polypeptide(L)'
;MSEFAQRTRQQVIDADFLAHRAKLIDIAAFLDRVERAADCSDGAPFADFRARALVSAIAILTDGKSDRARRVLEAFSDHTSRPIDAADEKGACGAWRGAQ
;
A
#
# COMPACT_ATOMS: atom_id res chain seq x y z
N MET A 1 -4.89 -35.51 16.36
CA MET A 1 -4.59 -34.56 15.27
C MET A 1 -5.57 -33.40 15.39
N SER A 2 -5.22 -32.36 16.16
CA SER A 2 -6.13 -31.22 16.38
C SER A 2 -6.44 -30.57 15.04
N GLU A 3 -7.68 -30.70 14.61
CA GLU A 3 -8.29 -29.90 13.56
C GLU A 3 -8.15 -28.44 13.98
N PHE A 4 -7.40 -27.64 13.22
CA PHE A 4 -7.30 -26.20 13.47
C PHE A 4 -8.67 -25.61 13.18
N ALA A 5 -9.51 -25.49 14.21
CA ALA A 5 -10.83 -24.91 14.09
C ALA A 5 -10.69 -23.51 13.45
N GLN A 6 -11.22 -23.37 12.24
CA GLN A 6 -11.18 -22.13 11.48
C GLN A 6 -11.95 -21.05 12.26
N ARG A 7 -11.31 -19.89 12.50
CA ARG A 7 -11.96 -18.78 13.20
C ARG A 7 -13.24 -18.37 12.47
N THR A 8 -14.27 -18.04 13.24
CA THR A 8 -15.49 -17.44 12.67
C THR A 8 -15.17 -16.04 12.14
N ARG A 9 -16.03 -15.53 11.25
CA ARG A 9 -15.92 -14.14 10.76
C ARG A 9 -15.89 -13.14 11.93
N GLN A 10 -16.72 -13.34 12.94
CA GLN A 10 -16.79 -12.46 14.10
C GLN A 10 -15.48 -12.47 14.90
N GLN A 11 -14.91 -13.66 15.15
CA GLN A 11 -13.65 -13.79 15.87
C GLN A 11 -12.47 -13.12 15.15
N VAL A 12 -12.45 -13.16 13.81
CA VAL A 12 -11.43 -12.44 13.03
C VAL A 12 -11.62 -10.93 13.15
N ILE A 13 -12.85 -10.44 13.01
CA ILE A 13 -13.16 -9.02 13.14
C ILE A 13 -12.78 -8.52 14.54
N ASP A 14 -13.22 -9.20 15.59
CA ASP A 14 -12.98 -8.77 16.98
C ASP A 14 -11.49 -8.73 17.32
N ALA A 15 -10.71 -9.69 16.81
CA ALA A 15 -9.26 -9.74 17.06
C ALA A 15 -8.51 -8.58 16.38
N ASP A 16 -8.93 -8.20 15.17
CA ASP A 16 -8.11 -7.38 14.28
C ASP A 16 -8.65 -5.94 14.09
N PHE A 17 -9.93 -5.69 14.37
CA PHE A 17 -10.63 -4.46 13.97
C PHE A 17 -9.96 -3.19 14.48
N LEU A 18 -9.59 -3.12 15.76
CA LEU A 18 -9.05 -1.91 16.36
C LEU A 18 -7.68 -1.55 15.75
N ALA A 19 -6.84 -2.54 15.49
CA ALA A 19 -5.53 -2.33 14.86
C ALA A 19 -5.67 -1.84 13.41
N HIS A 20 -6.61 -2.41 12.64
CA HIS A 20 -6.86 -1.97 11.26
C HIS A 20 -7.52 -0.58 11.19
N ARG A 21 -8.41 -0.26 12.13
CA ARG A 21 -8.97 1.09 12.28
C ARG A 21 -7.86 2.12 12.52
N ALA A 22 -6.90 1.83 13.40
CA ALA A 22 -5.79 2.73 13.65
C ALA A 22 -4.93 2.96 12.39
N LYS A 23 -4.63 1.90 11.62
CA LYS A 23 -3.90 2.02 10.35
C LYS A 23 -4.62 2.89 9.33
N LEU A 24 -5.95 2.78 9.21
CA LEU A 24 -6.74 3.61 8.30
C LEU A 24 -6.65 5.10 8.66
N ILE A 25 -6.73 5.43 9.96
CA ILE A 25 -6.61 6.82 10.44
C ILE A 25 -5.21 7.37 10.17
N ASP A 26 -4.17 6.56 10.41
CA ASP A 26 -2.78 6.97 10.17
C ASP A 26 -2.51 7.26 8.68
N ILE A 27 -3.02 6.39 7.79
CA ILE A 27 -2.93 6.59 6.35
C ILE A 27 -3.67 7.87 5.93
N ALA A 28 -4.88 8.10 6.42
CA ALA A 28 -5.64 9.33 6.11
C ALA A 28 -4.89 10.59 6.57
N ALA A 29 -4.41 10.60 7.81
CA ALA A 29 -3.65 11.73 8.36
C ALA A 29 -2.32 11.97 7.62
N PHE A 30 -1.69 10.91 7.10
CA PHE A 30 -0.52 11.04 6.22
C PHE A 30 -0.89 11.75 4.91
N LEU A 31 -1.96 11.32 4.23
CA LEU A 31 -2.43 11.95 3.00
C LEU A 31 -2.78 13.44 3.22
N ASP A 32 -3.47 13.76 4.32
CA ASP A 32 -3.77 15.15 4.70
C ASP A 32 -2.51 16.01 4.91
N ARG A 33 -1.39 15.41 5.36
CA ARG A 33 -0.11 16.13 5.52
C ARG A 33 0.59 16.32 4.18
N VAL A 34 0.52 15.33 3.29
CA VAL A 34 1.07 15.43 1.92
C VAL A 34 0.37 16.54 1.14
N GLU A 35 -0.96 16.60 1.20
CA GLU A 35 -1.74 17.64 0.50
C GLU A 35 -1.49 19.07 1.02
N ARG A 36 -1.13 19.20 2.30
CA ARG A 36 -0.82 20.51 2.93
C ARG A 36 0.64 20.95 2.79
N ALA A 37 1.54 20.09 2.30
CA ALA A 37 2.96 20.42 2.19
C ALA A 37 3.18 21.51 1.10
N ALA A 38 3.88 22.59 1.48
CA ALA A 38 3.99 23.83 0.71
C ALA A 38 5.02 23.80 -0.44
N ASP A 39 5.82 22.75 -0.51
CA ASP A 39 6.96 22.57 -1.41
C ASP A 39 6.61 21.92 -2.77
N CYS A 40 5.32 21.87 -3.11
CA CYS A 40 4.86 21.49 -4.44
C CYS A 40 5.22 22.58 -5.46
N SER A 41 6.44 22.51 -6.00
CA SER A 41 6.84 23.25 -7.20
C SER A 41 5.90 22.85 -8.34
N ASP A 42 4.95 23.73 -8.72
CA ASP A 42 4.06 23.65 -9.90
C ASP A 42 3.50 22.27 -10.32
N GLY A 43 3.31 21.36 -9.36
CA GLY A 43 2.93 19.97 -9.60
C GLY A 43 1.79 19.51 -8.69
N ALA A 44 0.90 18.68 -9.22
CA ALA A 44 -0.23 18.12 -8.47
C ALA A 44 0.25 17.35 -7.20
N PRO A 45 -0.54 17.32 -6.11
CA PRO A 45 -0.18 16.71 -4.82
C PRO A 45 0.21 15.22 -4.89
N PHE A 46 -0.10 14.53 -5.99
CA PHE A 46 0.28 13.14 -6.25
C PHE A 46 1.45 13.00 -7.24
N ALA A 47 2.32 14.01 -7.38
CA ALA A 47 3.51 13.91 -8.23
C ALA A 47 4.51 12.85 -7.73
N ASP A 48 4.54 12.56 -6.42
CA ASP A 48 5.39 11.49 -5.86
C ASP A 48 4.79 10.09 -6.15
N PHE A 49 5.58 9.24 -6.80
CA PHE A 49 5.21 7.88 -7.18
C PHE A 49 4.80 7.00 -5.98
N ARG A 50 5.35 7.24 -4.78
CA ARG A 50 4.99 6.48 -3.56
C ARG A 50 3.59 6.86 -3.08
N ALA A 51 3.25 8.15 -3.13
CA ALA A 51 1.91 8.62 -2.79
C ALA A 51 0.87 8.03 -3.76
N ARG A 52 1.17 8.02 -5.06
CA ARG A 52 0.34 7.35 -6.08
C ARG A 52 0.17 5.86 -5.81
N ALA A 53 1.26 5.14 -5.57
CA ALA A 53 1.21 3.71 -5.28
C ALA A 53 0.35 3.40 -4.05
N LEU A 54 0.43 4.23 -3.00
CA LEU A 54 -0.39 4.07 -1.79
C LEU A 54 -1.89 4.23 -2.10
N VAL A 55 -2.27 5.26 -2.86
CA VAL A 55 -3.66 5.49 -3.26
C VAL A 55 -4.18 4.36 -4.15
N SER A 56 -3.39 3.90 -5.11
CA SER A 56 -3.74 2.74 -5.96
C SER A 56 -3.93 1.46 -5.13
N ALA A 57 -3.09 1.23 -4.11
CA ALA A 57 -3.23 0.10 -3.22
C ALA A 57 -4.52 0.15 -2.37
N ILE A 58 -4.98 1.34 -1.95
CA ILE A 58 -6.24 1.50 -1.22
C ILE A 58 -7.43 1.05 -2.06
N ALA A 59 -7.45 1.38 -3.36
CA ALA A 59 -8.52 0.97 -4.26
C ALA A 59 -8.63 -0.56 -4.40
N ILE A 60 -7.51 -1.29 -4.32
CA ILE A 60 -7.49 -2.76 -4.35
C ILE A 60 -8.24 -3.37 -3.16
N LEU A 61 -8.27 -2.70 -2.00
CA LEU A 61 -8.90 -3.23 -0.80
C LEU A 61 -10.42 -3.40 -0.95
N THR A 62 -11.06 -2.55 -1.76
CA THR A 62 -12.52 -2.44 -1.87
C THR A 62 -13.08 -2.90 -3.22
N ASP A 63 -12.25 -3.36 -4.16
CA ASP A 63 -12.66 -3.72 -5.52
C ASP A 63 -13.42 -5.06 -5.66
N GLY A 64 -13.67 -5.75 -4.55
CA GLY A 64 -14.45 -6.99 -4.50
C GLY A 64 -13.70 -8.26 -4.93
N LYS A 65 -12.43 -8.20 -5.35
CA LYS A 65 -11.69 -9.38 -5.83
C LYS A 65 -10.91 -10.08 -4.70
N SER A 66 -10.52 -11.33 -4.96
CA SER A 66 -9.69 -12.15 -4.06
C SER A 66 -8.24 -11.69 -4.01
N ASP A 67 -7.44 -12.31 -3.13
CA ASP A 67 -5.98 -12.15 -3.07
C ASP A 67 -5.51 -10.72 -2.84
N ARG A 68 -6.31 -9.92 -2.12
CA ARG A 68 -6.04 -8.50 -1.84
C ARG A 68 -4.62 -8.25 -1.34
N ALA A 69 -4.13 -9.07 -0.41
CA ALA A 69 -2.78 -8.92 0.12
C ALA A 69 -1.69 -9.08 -0.95
N ARG A 70 -1.80 -10.11 -1.81
CA ARG A 70 -0.90 -10.30 -2.96
C ARG A 70 -0.96 -9.12 -3.91
N ARG A 71 -2.17 -8.69 -4.26
CA ARG A 71 -2.38 -7.60 -5.22
C ARG A 71 -1.89 -6.25 -4.72
N VAL A 72 -2.03 -5.98 -3.41
CA VAL A 72 -1.44 -4.80 -2.77
C VAL A 72 0.08 -4.87 -2.83
N LEU A 73 0.70 -6.02 -2.51
CA LEU A 73 2.15 -6.20 -2.65
C LEU A 73 2.63 -5.95 -4.09
N GLU A 74 1.92 -6.52 -5.06
CA GLU A 74 2.23 -6.36 -6.49
C GLU A 74 2.10 -4.92 -6.96
N ALA A 75 1.19 -4.13 -6.39
CA ALA A 75 1.06 -2.71 -6.69
C ALA A 75 2.29 -1.88 -6.28
N PHE A 76 3.10 -2.37 -5.34
CA PHE A 76 4.36 -1.75 -4.93
C PHE A 76 5.59 -2.34 -5.61
N SER A 77 5.44 -3.46 -6.33
CA SER A 77 6.56 -4.25 -6.83
C SER A 77 7.04 -3.80 -8.21
N ASP A 78 8.33 -3.98 -8.47
CA ASP A 78 8.89 -3.93 -9.82
C ASP A 78 8.60 -5.24 -10.55
N HIS A 79 7.91 -5.18 -11.69
CA HIS A 79 7.56 -6.35 -12.49
C HIS A 79 8.55 -6.62 -13.63
N THR A 80 9.62 -5.83 -13.73
CA THR A 80 10.64 -6.02 -14.76
C THR A 80 11.41 -7.30 -14.50
N SER A 81 11.60 -8.09 -15.56
CA SER A 81 12.37 -9.34 -15.53
C SER A 81 13.81 -9.15 -15.97
N ARG A 82 14.13 -7.99 -16.56
CA ARG A 82 15.48 -7.65 -16.99
C ARG A 82 16.23 -6.99 -15.82
N PRO A 83 17.36 -7.55 -15.38
CA PRO A 83 18.21 -6.90 -14.38
C PRO A 83 18.68 -5.54 -14.87
N ILE A 84 18.79 -4.58 -13.94
CA ILE A 84 19.48 -3.32 -14.20
C ILE A 84 20.99 -3.56 -14.29
N ASP A 85 21.67 -2.76 -15.10
CA ASP A 85 23.10 -2.96 -15.39
C ASP A 85 24.01 -2.78 -14.17
N ALA A 86 23.59 -1.91 -13.24
CA ALA A 86 24.21 -1.74 -11.93
C ALA A 86 23.15 -1.34 -10.90
N ALA A 87 23.34 -1.76 -9.64
CA ALA A 87 22.51 -1.30 -8.54
C ALA A 87 22.76 0.19 -8.29
N ASP A 88 21.69 0.99 -8.33
CA ASP A 88 21.75 2.40 -7.93
C ASP A 88 21.93 2.45 -6.40
N GLU A 89 22.69 3.42 -5.85
CA GLU A 89 22.98 3.52 -4.40
C GLU A 89 21.74 3.82 -3.54
N LYS A 90 20.57 3.92 -4.15
CA LYS A 90 19.30 4.23 -3.50
C LYS A 90 18.65 2.96 -2.97
N GLY A 91 18.66 2.80 -1.65
CA GLY A 91 17.96 1.74 -0.94
C GLY A 91 16.46 1.64 -1.29
N ALA A 92 15.86 0.50 -0.93
CA ALA A 92 14.47 0.20 -1.25
C ALA A 92 13.51 1.33 -0.81
N CYS A 93 12.86 1.98 -1.78
CA CYS A 93 11.95 3.10 -1.53
C CYS A 93 10.50 2.67 -1.24
N GLY A 94 10.23 1.37 -1.24
CA GLY A 94 8.94 0.78 -0.86
C GLY A 94 7.83 0.87 -1.92
N ALA A 95 8.11 1.44 -3.10
CA ALA A 95 7.22 1.46 -4.25
C ALA A 95 8.05 1.44 -5.55
N TRP A 96 7.44 1.03 -6.65
CA TRP A 96 8.09 1.06 -7.96
C TRP A 96 7.75 2.35 -8.71
N ARG A 97 8.77 3.08 -9.19
CA ARG A 97 8.57 4.33 -9.96
C ARG A 97 7.83 4.13 -11.28
N GLY A 98 7.83 2.90 -11.82
CA GLY A 98 7.10 2.56 -13.04
C GLY A 98 5.64 2.19 -12.81
N ALA A 99 5.15 2.17 -11.56
CA ALA A 99 3.75 1.91 -11.26
C ALA A 99 2.91 3.09 -11.83
N GLN A 100 2.15 2.83 -12.89
CA GLN A 100 1.24 3.80 -13.52
C GLN A 100 0.05 4.11 -12.61
#